data_AF-A0A919MAU4-F1
#
_entry.id   AF-A0A919MAU4-F1
#
_cell.length_a   1.000
_cell.length_b   1.000
_cell.length_c   1.000
_cell.angle_alpha   90.00
_cell.angle_beta   90.00
_cell.angle_gamma   90.00
#
_symmetry.space_group_name_H-M   'P 1'
#
loop_
_entity.id
_entity.type
_entity.pdbx_description
1 polymer ?
#
loop_
_entity_poly.entity_id
_entity_poly.type
_entity_poly.pdbx_seq_one_letter_code
_entity_poly.pdbx_strand_id
1 'polypeptide(L)'
;MTIFEHRDGDGDLVEIRTRPLSPEQPLILTATDRHEDEDTEVSVYLSRDAITRLRAALTSYDDEATAASETGVVIETGREYRLLPDATFTRLPSYGIRHTYPSAFDEKGTTRVRVIAGPDSDGDYEVRAVDGEQPDRVGYVAPRFLAPLEASTAEPAWKVDDEAIIAVDEPSYAPLFKGDRVRVVSIPEREDGLYVAFVSGRGEPYDGARGWFVLTDQVRRPDPDPEPTVDATAAVVSLDQRRLAALTFAAELAGKGILGVTPHEAVLGYALFLLNELPTANGAAA
;
A
#
# COMPACT_ATOMS: atom_id res chain seq x y z
N MET A 1 1.26 -21.76 24.85
CA MET A 1 1.25 -20.52 24.05
C MET A 1 -0.05 -20.50 23.27
N THR A 2 -0.85 -19.44 23.38
CA THR A 2 -2.08 -19.27 22.59
C THR A 2 -1.69 -18.96 21.15
N ILE A 3 -2.27 -19.69 20.20
CA ILE A 3 -1.97 -19.53 18.77
C ILE A 3 -3.17 -19.04 17.96
N PHE A 4 -4.38 -19.14 18.52
CA PHE A 4 -5.59 -18.62 17.91
C PHE A 4 -6.62 -18.32 19.00
N GLU A 5 -7.39 -17.27 18.79
CA GLU A 5 -8.47 -16.83 19.66
C GLU A 5 -9.61 -16.29 18.78
N HIS A 6 -10.83 -16.70 19.05
CA HIS A 6 -12.02 -16.19 18.38
C HIS A 6 -13.15 -16.00 19.39
N ARG A 7 -13.85 -14.87 19.27
CA ARG A 7 -15.14 -14.67 19.93
C ARG A 7 -16.24 -14.70 18.89
N ASP A 8 -17.25 -15.51 19.14
CA ASP A 8 -18.43 -15.52 18.28
C ASP A 8 -19.39 -14.35 18.62
N GLY A 9 -20.54 -14.32 17.96
CA GLY A 9 -21.54 -13.28 18.13
C GLY A 9 -22.24 -13.28 19.49
N ASP A 10 -22.17 -14.38 20.23
CA ASP A 10 -22.77 -14.55 21.55
C ASP A 10 -21.76 -14.23 22.67
N GLY A 11 -20.48 -14.08 22.31
CA GLY A 11 -19.39 -13.67 23.20
C GLY A 11 -18.53 -14.83 23.69
N ASP A 12 -18.82 -16.04 23.23
CA ASP A 12 -18.12 -17.27 23.61
C ASP A 12 -16.70 -17.24 23.06
N LEU A 13 -15.75 -17.55 23.92
CA LEU A 13 -14.33 -17.51 23.58
C LEU A 13 -13.87 -18.91 23.18
N VAL A 14 -13.47 -19.08 21.92
CA VAL A 14 -12.71 -20.25 21.47
C VAL A 14 -11.23 -19.89 21.45
N GLU A 15 -10.48 -20.45 22.39
CA GLU A 15 -9.04 -20.27 22.47
C GLU A 15 -8.32 -21.57 22.08
N ILE A 16 -7.37 -21.50 21.14
CA ILE A 16 -6.49 -22.63 20.79
C ILE A 16 -5.11 -22.38 21.36
N ARG A 17 -4.69 -23.29 22.25
CA ARG A 17 -3.36 -23.27 22.88
C ARG A 17 -2.51 -24.41 22.39
N THR A 18 -1.22 -24.14 22.26
CA THR A 18 -0.18 -25.15 22.10
C THR A 18 0.54 -25.39 23.42
N ARG A 19 0.71 -26.66 23.76
CA ARG A 19 1.62 -27.10 24.82
C ARG A 19 2.51 -28.21 24.25
N PRO A 20 3.84 -28.05 24.25
CA PRO A 20 4.73 -29.17 23.98
C PRO A 20 4.71 -30.10 25.20
N LEU A 21 4.23 -31.34 25.07
CA LEU A 21 4.28 -32.32 26.17
C LEU A 21 5.39 -33.35 26.02
N SER A 22 5.63 -33.85 24.80
CA SER A 22 6.66 -34.85 24.57
C SER A 22 7.05 -34.93 23.08
N PRO A 23 8.19 -35.58 22.74
CA PRO A 23 8.60 -35.80 21.35
C PRO A 23 7.61 -36.63 20.50
N GLU A 24 6.78 -37.44 21.16
CA GLU A 24 5.79 -38.35 20.55
C GLU A 24 4.38 -37.72 20.44
N GLN A 25 4.10 -36.71 21.26
CA GLN A 25 2.88 -35.89 21.21
C GLN A 25 3.29 -34.42 21.08
N PRO A 26 3.64 -34.00 19.85
CA PRO A 26 4.26 -32.70 19.63
C PRO A 26 3.32 -31.53 19.89
N LEU A 27 2.00 -31.76 19.87
CA LEU A 27 1.00 -30.70 19.98
C LEU A 27 -0.29 -31.20 20.65
N ILE A 28 -0.67 -30.57 21.77
CA ILE A 28 -2.08 -30.50 22.19
C ILE A 28 -2.67 -29.22 21.61
N LEU A 29 -3.86 -29.36 21.01
CA LEU A 29 -4.77 -28.25 20.80
C LEU A 29 -5.84 -28.33 21.88
N THR A 30 -5.81 -27.37 22.79
CA THR A 30 -6.89 -27.18 23.74
C THR A 30 -7.86 -26.18 23.14
N ALA A 31 -9.14 -26.54 22.98
CA ALA A 31 -10.24 -25.60 22.83
C ALA A 31 -10.85 -25.40 24.22
N THR A 32 -10.84 -24.17 24.71
CA THR A 32 -11.58 -23.80 25.93
C THR A 32 -12.83 -23.09 25.48
N ASP A 33 -13.99 -23.53 25.94
CA ASP A 33 -15.23 -22.77 25.92
C ASP A 33 -15.38 -22.10 27.29
N ARG A 34 -15.40 -20.76 27.29
CA ARG A 34 -15.49 -19.96 28.52
C ARG A 34 -16.87 -19.36 28.65
N HIS A 35 -17.74 -20.07 29.37
CA HIS A 35 -19.02 -19.52 29.81
C HIS A 35 -18.87 -19.00 31.25
N GLU A 36 -19.62 -17.94 31.59
CA GLU A 36 -19.47 -17.16 32.85
C GLU A 36 -19.36 -17.99 34.15
N ASP A 37 -19.87 -19.22 34.18
CA ASP A 37 -19.90 -20.08 35.36
C ASP A 37 -19.11 -21.40 35.24
N GLU A 38 -18.72 -21.87 34.05
CA GLU A 38 -17.94 -23.11 33.85
C GLU A 38 -17.04 -23.06 32.60
N ASP A 39 -15.74 -23.33 32.78
CA ASP A 39 -14.80 -23.51 31.67
C ASP A 39 -14.86 -24.99 31.20
N THR A 40 -15.35 -25.23 29.98
CA THR A 40 -15.26 -26.57 29.36
C THR A 40 -13.98 -26.64 28.53
N GLU A 41 -13.03 -27.47 28.97
CA GLU A 41 -11.78 -27.71 28.25
C GLU A 41 -11.85 -29.00 27.43
N VAL A 42 -11.79 -28.89 26.10
CA VAL A 42 -11.64 -30.04 25.20
C VAL A 42 -10.21 -30.05 24.66
N SER A 43 -9.45 -31.08 25.01
CA SER A 43 -8.08 -31.28 24.52
C SER A 43 -8.04 -32.32 23.40
N VAL A 44 -7.51 -31.93 22.25
CA VAL A 44 -7.22 -32.83 21.13
C VAL A 44 -5.72 -33.02 20.98
N TYR A 45 -5.28 -34.27 21.01
CA TYR A 45 -3.88 -34.65 20.83
C TYR A 45 -3.61 -34.90 19.35
N LEU A 46 -2.69 -34.13 18.77
CA LEU A 46 -2.34 -34.30 17.36
C LEU A 46 -1.04 -35.11 17.22
N SER A 47 -1.13 -36.24 16.50
CA SER A 47 0.05 -36.95 16.01
C SER A 47 0.75 -36.14 14.92
N ARG A 48 2.01 -36.47 14.62
CA ARG A 48 2.76 -35.83 13.52
C ARG A 48 2.02 -35.93 12.17
N ASP A 49 1.42 -37.08 11.88
CA ASP A 49 0.64 -37.27 10.64
C ASP A 49 -0.64 -36.44 10.62
N ALA A 50 -1.29 -36.23 11.77
CA ALA A 50 -2.43 -35.32 11.88
C ALA A 50 -2.02 -33.86 11.66
N ILE A 51 -0.86 -33.44 12.19
CA ILE A 51 -0.30 -32.10 11.95
C ILE A 51 0.01 -31.90 10.46
N THR A 52 0.59 -32.89 9.78
CA THR A 52 0.87 -32.81 8.34
C THR A 52 -0.42 -32.66 7.53
N ARG A 53 -1.47 -33.43 7.85
CA ARG A 53 -2.77 -33.32 7.19
C ARG A 53 -3.45 -31.98 7.45
N LEU A 54 -3.37 -31.48 8.69
CA LEU A 54 -3.90 -30.17 9.04
C LEU A 54 -3.18 -29.06 8.25
N ARG A 55 -1.85 -29.09 8.16
CA ARG A 55 -1.08 -28.15 7.34
C ARG A 55 -1.48 -28.19 5.86
N ALA A 56 -1.61 -29.39 5.29
CA ALA A 56 -2.03 -29.56 3.90
C ALA A 56 -3.47 -29.04 3.65
N ALA A 57 -4.39 -29.25 4.60
CA ALA A 57 -5.76 -28.75 4.51
C ALA A 57 -5.85 -27.23 4.68
N LEU A 58 -4.95 -26.63 5.46
CA LEU A 58 -4.88 -25.18 5.65
C LEU A 58 -4.10 -24.46 4.53
N THR A 59 -3.39 -25.19 3.65
CA THR A 59 -2.58 -24.59 2.59
C THR A 59 -3.41 -23.71 1.64
N SER A 60 -4.67 -24.06 1.36
CA SER A 60 -5.57 -23.22 0.54
C SER A 60 -6.12 -21.99 1.26
N TYR A 61 -6.00 -21.94 2.59
CA TYR A 61 -6.39 -20.80 3.42
C TYR A 61 -5.20 -19.89 3.73
N ASP A 62 -3.98 -20.42 3.67
CA ASP A 62 -2.77 -19.62 3.71
C ASP A 62 -2.70 -18.65 2.52
N ASP A 63 -3.24 -18.97 1.34
CA ASP A 63 -3.23 -18.05 0.19
C ASP A 63 -4.04 -16.76 0.44
N GLU A 64 -5.11 -16.80 1.25
CA GLU A 64 -5.91 -15.61 1.59
C GLU A 64 -5.35 -14.81 2.79
N ALA A 65 -4.77 -15.49 3.79
CA ALA A 65 -4.11 -14.82 4.92
C ALA A 65 -2.73 -14.24 4.53
N THR A 66 -2.05 -14.89 3.58
CA THR A 66 -0.76 -14.48 3.06
C THR A 66 -0.92 -13.36 2.03
N ALA A 67 -1.99 -13.31 1.22
CA ALA A 67 -2.22 -12.19 0.31
C ALA A 67 -2.36 -10.82 1.02
N ALA A 68 -2.78 -10.78 2.28
CA ALA A 68 -2.83 -9.54 3.08
C ALA A 68 -1.49 -9.19 3.75
N SER A 69 -0.59 -10.17 3.90
CA SER A 69 0.75 -10.00 4.51
C SER A 69 1.90 -10.00 3.49
N GLU A 70 1.65 -10.39 2.23
CA GLU A 70 2.62 -10.51 1.13
C GLU A 70 2.32 -9.51 -0.01
N THR A 71 2.11 -8.24 0.29
CA THR A 71 2.48 -7.25 -0.73
C THR A 71 4.00 -7.12 -0.86
N GLY A 72 4.80 -7.81 -0.03
CA GLY A 72 6.26 -7.76 -0.09
C GLY A 72 6.80 -6.34 0.05
N VAL A 73 5.98 -5.42 0.55
CA VAL A 73 6.34 -4.01 0.71
C VAL A 73 7.34 -3.94 1.84
N VAL A 74 8.60 -3.78 1.47
CA VAL A 74 9.65 -3.43 2.41
C VAL A 74 9.30 -2.05 2.96
N ILE A 75 9.01 -2.00 4.27
CA ILE A 75 8.76 -0.73 4.96
C ILE A 75 10.11 -0.11 5.32
N GLU A 76 10.39 1.04 4.72
CA GLU A 76 11.67 1.73 4.82
C GLU A 76 11.56 2.88 5.85
N THR A 77 12.48 2.91 6.81
CA THR A 77 12.58 4.06 7.73
C THR A 77 12.92 5.32 6.96
N GLY A 78 12.26 6.43 7.28
CA GLY A 78 12.39 7.73 6.63
C GLY A 78 11.46 7.93 5.43
N ARG A 79 10.79 6.87 4.95
CA ARG A 79 9.86 6.95 3.81
C ARG A 79 8.43 7.24 4.25
N GLU A 80 7.69 7.91 3.38
CA GLU A 80 6.27 8.20 3.57
C GLU A 80 5.38 7.10 3.01
N TYR A 81 4.29 6.83 3.72
CA TYR A 81 3.29 5.81 3.42
C TYR A 81 1.90 6.40 3.58
N ARG A 82 0.95 5.85 2.82
CA ARG A 82 -0.47 6.11 3.00
C ARG A 82 -0.94 5.30 4.20
N LEU A 83 -1.53 6.00 5.16
CA LEU A 83 -2.19 5.36 6.28
C LEU A 83 -3.56 4.87 5.82
N LEU A 84 -3.82 3.57 5.97
CA LEU A 84 -5.13 3.00 5.71
C LEU A 84 -6.11 3.31 6.85
N PRO A 85 -7.42 3.41 6.60
CA PRO A 85 -8.44 3.56 7.63
C PRO A 85 -8.40 2.43 8.66
N ASP A 86 -8.92 2.70 9.87
CA ASP A 86 -9.00 1.74 10.98
C ASP A 86 -7.61 1.22 11.38
N ALA A 87 -6.60 2.08 11.24
CA ALA A 87 -5.22 1.71 11.53
C ALA A 87 -5.10 1.31 12.99
N THR A 88 -4.51 0.16 13.27
CA THR A 88 -4.30 -0.34 14.63
C THR A 88 -2.83 -0.70 14.86
N PHE A 89 -2.45 -0.84 16.12
CA PHE A 89 -1.17 -1.39 16.55
C PHE A 89 -1.37 -2.42 17.66
N THR A 90 -0.43 -3.33 17.80
CA THR A 90 -0.40 -4.37 18.83
C THR A 90 0.54 -3.96 19.94
N ARG A 91 0.10 -4.07 21.19
CA ARG A 91 1.02 -3.92 22.32
C ARG A 91 0.93 -5.12 23.22
N LEU A 92 2.08 -5.64 23.63
CA LEU A 92 2.19 -6.59 24.73
C LEU A 92 2.40 -5.84 26.05
N PRO A 93 1.34 -5.59 26.85
CA PRO A 93 1.52 -5.20 28.24
C PRO A 93 2.27 -6.26 29.04
N SER A 94 2.81 -5.84 30.19
CA SER A 94 3.62 -6.66 31.09
C SER A 94 2.97 -7.96 31.58
N TYR A 95 1.66 -8.13 31.36
CA TYR A 95 0.90 -9.32 31.74
C TYR A 95 0.81 -10.40 30.64
N GLY A 96 1.48 -10.21 29.49
CA GLY A 96 1.66 -11.27 28.49
C GLY A 96 0.49 -11.50 27.53
N ILE A 97 -0.56 -10.68 27.60
CA ILE A 97 -1.71 -10.72 26.68
C ILE A 97 -1.49 -9.65 25.61
N ARG A 98 -1.56 -10.01 24.32
CA ARG A 98 -1.51 -9.04 23.22
C ARG A 98 -2.84 -8.29 23.15
N HIS A 99 -2.77 -6.96 23.13
CA HIS A 99 -3.94 -6.11 22.90
C HIS A 99 -3.76 -5.31 21.62
N THR A 100 -4.85 -5.20 20.84
CA THR A 100 -4.92 -4.34 19.66
C THR A 100 -5.54 -3.02 20.06
N TYR A 101 -4.88 -1.92 19.71
CA TYR A 101 -5.34 -0.56 19.99
C TYR A 101 -5.55 0.20 18.68
N PRO A 102 -6.56 1.09 18.61
CA PRO A 102 -6.66 2.03 17.51
C PRO A 102 -5.43 2.93 17.48
N SER A 103 -4.98 3.26 16.28
CA SER A 103 -3.89 4.17 16.06
C SER A 103 -4.24 5.57 16.58
N ALA A 104 -3.20 6.32 16.93
CA ALA A 104 -3.31 7.73 17.33
C ALA A 104 -3.89 8.64 16.23
N PHE A 105 -4.05 8.14 15.01
CA PHE A 105 -4.34 8.90 13.79
C PHE A 105 -5.79 8.80 13.28
N ASP A 106 -6.59 7.82 13.74
CA ASP A 106 -7.94 7.52 13.18
C ASP A 106 -8.90 8.71 13.26
N GLU A 107 -8.87 9.49 14.34
CA GLU A 107 -9.82 10.59 14.56
C GLU A 107 -9.36 11.94 13.97
N LYS A 108 -8.19 11.99 13.33
CA LYS A 108 -7.50 13.26 13.01
C LYS A 108 -7.33 13.54 11.52
N GLY A 109 -7.95 12.73 10.67
CA GLY A 109 -7.89 12.91 9.21
C GLY A 109 -6.49 12.75 8.63
N THR A 110 -5.58 12.11 9.37
CA THR A 110 -4.23 11.82 8.89
C THR A 110 -4.32 10.70 7.86
N THR A 111 -3.79 10.95 6.67
CA THR A 111 -3.77 10.00 5.55
C THR A 111 -2.36 9.65 5.11
N ARG A 112 -1.36 10.44 5.53
CA ARG A 112 0.05 10.21 5.23
C ARG A 112 0.88 10.24 6.50
N VAL A 113 1.79 9.28 6.60
CA VAL A 113 2.71 9.14 7.72
C VAL A 113 4.10 8.84 7.20
N ARG A 114 5.13 9.29 7.92
CA ARG A 114 6.53 8.94 7.68
C ARG A 114 6.99 7.93 8.72
N VAL A 115 7.58 6.83 8.30
CA VAL A 115 8.15 5.84 9.22
C VAL A 115 9.39 6.45 9.87
N ILE A 116 9.46 6.47 11.19
CA ILE A 116 10.60 7.01 11.94
C ILE A 116 11.43 5.92 12.61
N ALA A 117 10.83 4.79 13.00
CA ALA A 117 11.52 3.63 13.55
C ALA A 117 10.68 2.34 13.42
N GLY A 118 11.30 1.17 13.65
CA GLY A 118 10.63 -0.13 13.69
C GLY A 118 11.25 -1.19 12.75
N PRO A 119 10.70 -2.41 12.72
CA PRO A 119 9.61 -2.88 13.58
C PRO A 119 10.08 -3.04 15.04
N ASP A 120 9.18 -2.83 16.00
CA ASP A 120 9.43 -3.10 17.42
C ASP A 120 9.30 -4.61 17.75
N SER A 121 9.32 -4.98 19.03
CA SER A 121 9.17 -6.39 19.44
C SER A 121 7.79 -6.99 19.15
N ASP A 122 6.78 -6.16 18.93
CA ASP A 122 5.42 -6.56 18.60
C ASP A 122 5.17 -6.60 17.09
N GLY A 123 6.08 -6.02 16.31
CA GLY A 123 6.05 -6.00 14.85
C GLY A 123 5.52 -4.68 14.27
N ASP A 124 5.27 -3.68 15.11
CA ASP A 124 4.71 -2.40 14.70
C ASP A 124 5.78 -1.37 14.39
N TYR A 125 5.43 -0.39 13.56
CA TYR A 125 6.32 0.70 13.17
C TYR A 125 5.92 1.98 13.87
N GLU A 126 6.92 2.70 14.37
CA GLU A 126 6.74 4.06 14.88
C GLU A 126 6.72 5.01 13.68
N VAL A 127 5.66 5.80 13.56
CA VAL A 127 5.42 6.70 12.44
C VAL A 127 5.06 8.11 12.92
N ARG A 128 5.31 9.11 12.08
CA ARG A 128 4.97 10.52 12.31
C ARG A 128 3.96 11.00 11.27
N ALA A 129 2.89 11.66 11.70
CA ALA A 129 1.90 12.26 10.81
C ALA A 129 2.53 13.36 9.93
N VAL A 130 2.31 13.26 8.62
CA VAL A 130 2.71 14.27 7.63
C VAL A 130 1.56 15.25 7.37
N ASP A 131 0.32 14.80 7.52
CA ASP A 131 -0.90 15.59 7.36
C ASP A 131 -1.96 15.29 8.45
N GLY A 132 -3.12 15.93 8.31
CA GLY A 132 -4.24 15.87 9.26
C GLY A 132 -4.27 17.06 10.23
N GLU A 133 -5.13 16.97 11.25
CA GLU A 133 -5.31 18.03 12.25
C GLU A 133 -4.08 18.24 13.15
N GLN A 134 -3.21 17.23 13.26
CA GLN A 134 -2.03 17.23 14.13
C GLN A 134 -0.80 16.72 13.37
N PRO A 135 -0.24 17.54 12.45
CA PRO A 135 1.03 17.21 11.83
C PRO A 135 2.12 17.03 12.91
N ASP A 136 3.11 16.19 12.61
CA ASP A 136 4.20 15.79 13.52
C ASP A 136 3.81 14.90 14.72
N ARG A 137 2.54 14.54 14.90
CA ARG A 137 2.13 13.57 15.92
C ARG A 137 2.80 12.21 15.65
N VAL A 138 3.34 11.59 16.70
CA VAL A 138 3.99 10.28 16.64
C VAL A 138 3.07 9.20 17.22
N GLY A 139 3.07 8.02 16.62
CA GLY A 139 2.30 6.86 17.04
C GLY A 139 2.79 5.56 16.41
N TYR A 140 2.29 4.42 16.90
CA TYR A 140 2.60 3.11 16.34
C TYR A 140 1.50 2.65 15.38
N VAL A 141 1.89 1.94 14.33
CA VAL A 141 0.99 1.39 13.31
C VAL A 141 1.48 0.02 12.87
N ALA A 142 0.57 -0.96 12.81
CA ALA A 142 0.86 -2.28 12.28
C ALA A 142 1.14 -2.21 10.76
N PRO A 143 2.10 -2.99 10.24
CA PRO A 143 2.60 -2.86 8.86
C PRO A 143 1.50 -2.98 7.79
N ARG A 144 0.47 -3.79 8.03
CA ARG A 144 -0.66 -3.98 7.10
C ARG A 144 -1.49 -2.70 6.84
N PHE A 145 -1.36 -1.67 7.68
CA PHE A 145 -2.03 -0.38 7.50
C PHE A 145 -1.13 0.68 6.86
N LEU A 146 0.08 0.31 6.45
CA LEU A 146 1.02 1.17 5.72
C LEU A 146 1.05 0.75 4.26
N ALA A 147 0.24 1.40 3.44
CA ALA A 147 0.32 1.22 2.00
C ALA A 147 1.43 2.12 1.44
N PRO A 148 2.26 1.64 0.49
CA PRO A 148 3.14 2.52 -0.26
C PRO A 148 2.33 3.71 -0.77
N LEU A 149 2.82 4.91 -0.55
CA LEU A 149 2.47 5.95 -1.49
C LEU A 149 3.05 5.47 -2.81
N GLU A 150 2.19 5.30 -3.83
CA GLU A 150 2.58 5.44 -5.24
C GLU A 150 3.66 6.48 -5.22
N ALA A 151 4.88 6.12 -5.62
CA ALA A 151 6.01 7.02 -5.51
C ALA A 151 5.50 8.34 -6.04
N SER A 152 5.28 9.31 -5.14
CA SER A 152 5.12 10.68 -5.56
C SER A 152 6.34 10.80 -6.43
N THR A 153 6.11 11.02 -7.72
CA THR A 153 7.15 11.31 -8.68
C THR A 153 7.74 12.57 -8.11
N ALA A 154 8.63 12.40 -7.14
CA ALA A 154 9.08 13.43 -6.23
C ALA A 154 9.58 14.45 -7.22
N GLU A 155 8.87 15.59 -7.29
CA GLU A 155 9.04 16.48 -8.42
C GLU A 155 10.54 16.69 -8.52
N PRO A 156 11.12 16.38 -9.69
CA PRO A 156 12.57 16.23 -9.80
C PRO A 156 13.20 17.46 -9.16
N ALA A 157 14.23 17.26 -8.34
CA ALA A 157 14.89 18.38 -7.69
C ALA A 157 15.22 19.45 -8.73
N TRP A 158 14.94 20.72 -8.41
CA TRP A 158 15.26 21.84 -9.28
C TRP A 158 16.74 21.78 -9.68
N LYS A 159 17.02 22.15 -10.93
CA LYS A 159 18.38 22.29 -11.45
C LYS A 159 18.60 23.70 -11.94
N VAL A 160 19.86 24.13 -11.95
CA VAL A 160 20.25 25.35 -12.68
C VAL A 160 19.81 25.19 -14.14
N ASP A 161 19.29 26.28 -14.69
CA ASP A 161 18.65 26.40 -16.00
C ASP A 161 17.26 25.76 -16.15
N ASP A 162 16.69 25.14 -15.12
CA ASP A 162 15.27 24.75 -15.15
C ASP A 162 14.38 26.00 -15.31
N GLU A 163 13.35 25.92 -16.14
CA GLU A 163 12.28 26.92 -16.17
C GLU A 163 11.25 26.62 -15.08
N ALA A 164 10.71 27.68 -14.49
CA ALA A 164 9.65 27.65 -13.50
C ALA A 164 8.61 28.73 -13.78
N ILE A 165 7.40 28.56 -13.24
CA ILE A 165 6.33 29.54 -13.26
C ILE A 165 6.06 30.00 -11.83
N ILE A 166 6.01 31.31 -11.60
CA ILE A 166 5.62 31.87 -10.31
C ILE A 166 4.16 31.49 -10.01
N ALA A 167 3.92 30.83 -8.89
CA ALA A 167 2.61 30.28 -8.51
C ALA A 167 1.79 31.22 -7.59
N VAL A 168 2.44 32.22 -7.00
CA VAL A 168 1.87 33.17 -6.03
C VAL A 168 1.87 34.60 -6.57
N ASP A 169 0.94 35.44 -6.13
CA ASP A 169 0.81 36.81 -6.68
C ASP A 169 1.93 37.75 -6.25
N GLU A 170 2.58 37.49 -5.11
CA GLU A 170 3.65 38.34 -4.54
C GLU A 170 4.76 37.47 -3.92
N PRO A 171 5.68 36.90 -4.72
CA PRO A 171 6.87 36.24 -4.18
C PRO A 171 7.73 37.27 -3.43
N SER A 172 8.23 36.87 -2.26
CA SER A 172 8.89 37.79 -1.33
C SER A 172 10.15 38.41 -1.96
N TYR A 173 10.29 39.73 -1.89
CA TYR A 173 11.49 40.48 -2.29
C TYR A 173 11.85 40.44 -3.79
N ALA A 174 10.89 40.10 -4.66
CA ALA A 174 11.09 40.11 -6.11
C ALA A 174 9.93 40.84 -6.83
N PRO A 175 10.19 41.74 -7.80
CA PRO A 175 9.22 42.28 -8.74
C PRO A 175 8.84 41.23 -9.80
N LEU A 176 8.29 40.11 -9.32
CA LEU A 176 7.78 38.99 -10.11
C LEU A 176 6.32 38.77 -9.73
N PHE A 177 5.53 38.22 -10.65
CA PHE A 177 4.09 38.04 -10.45
C PHE A 177 3.66 36.62 -10.81
N LYS A 178 2.54 36.18 -10.23
CA LYS A 178 1.90 34.91 -10.63
C LYS A 178 1.77 34.79 -12.14
N GLY A 179 2.22 33.65 -12.67
CA GLY A 179 2.23 33.34 -14.09
C GLY A 179 3.51 33.75 -14.82
N ASP A 180 4.40 34.53 -14.20
CA ASP A 180 5.69 34.87 -14.80
C ASP A 180 6.55 33.61 -14.96
N ARG A 181 7.20 33.49 -16.11
CA ARG A 181 8.23 32.48 -16.35
C ARG A 181 9.57 32.99 -15.88
N VAL A 182 10.26 32.16 -15.15
CA VAL A 182 11.60 32.41 -14.62
C VAL A 182 12.49 31.20 -14.89
N ARG A 183 13.80 31.40 -14.85
CA ARG A 183 14.81 30.34 -14.97
C ARG A 183 15.66 30.29 -13.71
N VAL A 184 15.89 29.10 -13.19
CA VAL A 184 16.76 28.89 -12.02
C VAL A 184 18.21 29.23 -12.37
N VAL A 185 18.81 30.18 -11.67
CA VAL A 185 20.19 30.62 -11.87
C VAL A 185 21.12 29.99 -10.85
N SER A 186 20.66 29.82 -9.61
CA SER A 186 21.43 29.11 -8.58
C SER A 186 20.52 28.53 -7.49
N ILE A 187 21.01 27.49 -6.82
CA ILE A 187 20.31 26.77 -5.76
C ILE A 187 21.19 26.85 -4.50
N PRO A 188 20.79 27.59 -3.46
CA PRO A 188 21.53 27.68 -2.20
C PRO A 188 21.53 26.34 -1.46
N GLU A 189 22.65 26.00 -0.80
CA GLU A 189 22.81 24.72 -0.08
C GLU A 189 22.02 24.63 1.25
N ARG A 190 21.55 25.77 1.79
CA ARG A 190 21.02 25.86 3.16
C ARG A 190 19.66 26.56 3.27
N GLU A 191 19.05 26.93 2.16
CA GLU A 191 17.79 27.68 2.14
C GLU A 191 16.79 26.97 1.23
N ASP A 192 15.53 26.89 1.65
CA ASP A 192 14.43 26.27 0.89
C ASP A 192 13.93 27.22 -0.22
N GLY A 193 14.86 27.68 -1.06
CA GLY A 193 14.60 28.66 -2.10
C GLY A 193 15.50 28.51 -3.31
N LEU A 194 15.23 29.34 -4.31
CA LEU A 194 15.90 29.37 -5.60
C LEU A 194 16.27 30.82 -5.89
N TYR A 195 17.41 31.03 -6.51
CA TYR A 195 17.62 32.28 -7.22
C TYR A 195 17.22 32.12 -8.68
N VAL A 196 16.38 33.03 -9.17
CA VAL A 196 15.76 32.94 -10.50
C VAL A 196 15.96 34.22 -11.30
N ALA A 197 16.09 34.09 -12.62
CA ALA A 197 16.08 35.19 -13.57
C ALA A 197 14.75 35.23 -14.30
N PHE A 198 14.19 36.42 -14.48
CA PHE A 198 12.99 36.62 -15.28
C PHE A 198 13.22 36.20 -16.75
N VAL A 199 12.27 35.45 -17.31
CA VAL A 199 12.28 34.99 -18.71
C VAL A 199 11.18 35.71 -19.50
N SER A 200 9.93 35.65 -19.02
CA SER A 200 8.80 36.29 -19.69
C SER A 200 7.62 36.51 -18.74
N GLY A 201 6.76 37.49 -19.01
CA GLY A 201 5.61 37.81 -18.17
C GLY A 201 5.49 39.31 -17.91
N ARG A 202 5.04 39.67 -16.70
CA ARG A 202 4.85 41.06 -16.24
C ARG A 202 5.99 41.58 -15.36
N GLY A 203 6.78 40.69 -14.77
CA GLY A 203 7.91 41.04 -13.90
C GLY A 203 9.07 41.74 -14.61
N GLU A 204 10.11 42.03 -13.84
CA GLU A 204 11.29 42.76 -14.31
C GLU A 204 12.56 41.90 -14.27
N PRO A 205 13.48 42.09 -15.23
CA PRO A 205 14.80 41.47 -15.19
C PRO A 205 15.58 41.93 -13.96
N TYR A 206 16.45 41.05 -13.45
CA TYR A 206 17.32 41.36 -12.31
C TYR A 206 18.68 41.87 -12.80
N ASP A 207 19.11 43.03 -12.29
CA ASP A 207 20.41 43.64 -12.68
C ASP A 207 21.62 43.07 -11.91
N GLY A 208 21.41 42.22 -10.90
CA GLY A 208 22.47 41.61 -10.11
C GLY A 208 22.91 40.23 -10.60
N ALA A 209 24.09 39.77 -10.17
CA ALA A 209 24.68 38.52 -10.65
C ALA A 209 23.97 37.23 -10.20
N ARG A 210 23.09 37.30 -9.19
CA ARG A 210 22.48 36.10 -8.58
C ARG A 210 21.06 35.80 -9.03
N GLY A 211 20.27 36.79 -9.46
CA GLY A 211 18.83 36.65 -9.69
C GLY A 211 17.99 37.07 -8.48
N TRP A 212 16.67 37.02 -8.62
CA TRP A 212 15.70 37.20 -7.55
C TRP A 212 15.60 35.95 -6.70
N PHE A 213 15.53 36.07 -5.37
CA PHE A 213 15.29 34.93 -4.49
C PHE A 213 13.79 34.64 -4.40
N VAL A 214 13.39 33.39 -4.57
CA VAL A 214 12.00 32.90 -4.42
C VAL A 214 12.01 31.59 -3.65
N LEU A 215 11.00 31.33 -2.82
CA LEU A 215 10.89 30.04 -2.13
C LEU A 215 10.46 28.94 -3.10
N THR A 216 10.88 27.69 -2.85
CA THR A 216 10.55 26.57 -3.75
C THR A 216 9.05 26.28 -3.84
N ASP A 217 8.29 26.60 -2.80
CA ASP A 217 6.82 26.47 -2.75
C ASP A 217 6.08 27.62 -3.48
N GLN A 218 6.78 28.68 -3.86
CA GLN A 218 6.25 29.82 -4.60
C GLN A 218 6.34 29.65 -6.12
N VAL A 219 6.93 28.54 -6.58
CA VAL A 219 7.12 28.23 -8.00
C VAL A 219 6.58 26.85 -8.33
N ARG A 220 6.20 26.65 -9.59
CA ARG A 220 5.83 25.34 -10.14
C ARG A 220 6.56 25.09 -11.45
N ARG A 221 6.72 23.81 -11.83
CA ARG A 221 7.23 23.47 -13.17
C ARG A 221 6.22 23.90 -14.25
N PRO A 222 6.69 24.36 -15.43
CA PRO A 222 5.82 24.55 -16.59
C PRO A 222 5.14 23.23 -16.92
N ASP A 223 3.87 23.29 -17.30
CA ASP A 223 3.18 22.10 -17.80
C ASP A 223 3.94 21.58 -19.03
N PRO A 224 4.24 20.28 -19.13
CA PRO A 224 4.85 19.73 -20.33
C PRO A 224 3.93 20.08 -21.50
N ASP A 225 4.53 20.61 -22.59
CA ASP A 225 3.75 20.83 -23.82
C ASP A 225 3.03 19.52 -24.15
N PRO A 226 1.72 19.57 -24.50
CA PRO A 226 0.97 18.36 -24.79
C PRO A 226 1.69 17.63 -25.91
N GLU A 227 2.21 16.43 -25.61
CA GLU A 227 2.77 15.57 -26.64
C GLU A 227 1.72 15.38 -27.75
N PRO A 228 2.12 15.36 -29.03
CA PRO A 228 1.22 15.07 -30.12
C PRO A 228 0.61 13.69 -29.87
N THR A 229 -0.66 13.67 -29.47
CA THR A 229 -1.31 12.46 -28.97
C THR A 229 -1.63 11.57 -30.16
N VAL A 230 -0.90 10.45 -30.30
CA VAL A 230 -1.27 9.37 -31.22
C VAL A 230 -2.30 8.51 -30.49
N ASP A 231 -3.53 8.52 -30.98
CA ASP A 231 -4.69 7.84 -30.38
C ASP A 231 -4.55 6.31 -30.39
N ALA A 232 -3.98 5.74 -29.32
CA ALA A 232 -3.87 4.30 -29.09
C ALA A 232 -5.12 3.69 -28.40
N THR A 233 -6.09 4.53 -28.03
CA THR A 233 -7.24 4.16 -27.20
C THR A 233 -8.27 3.30 -27.96
N ALA A 234 -8.28 3.37 -29.29
CA ALA A 234 -9.20 2.60 -30.12
C ALA A 234 -8.87 1.09 -30.21
N ALA A 235 -7.64 0.66 -29.89
CA ALA A 235 -7.24 -0.74 -30.06
C ALA A 235 -7.57 -1.64 -28.85
N VAL A 236 -7.57 -1.09 -27.62
CA VAL A 236 -7.71 -1.88 -26.39
C VAL A 236 -9.17 -2.32 -26.14
N VAL A 237 -10.15 -1.46 -26.47
CA VAL A 237 -11.58 -1.76 -26.25
C VAL A 237 -12.10 -2.89 -27.16
N SER A 238 -11.46 -3.11 -28.32
CA SER A 238 -11.83 -4.18 -29.26
C SER A 238 -11.49 -5.58 -28.77
N LEU A 239 -10.51 -5.74 -27.87
CA LEU A 239 -9.99 -7.05 -27.49
C LEU A 239 -10.87 -7.71 -26.40
N ASP A 240 -11.36 -6.91 -25.46
CA ASP A 240 -12.15 -7.40 -24.33
C ASP A 240 -13.55 -7.87 -24.74
N GLN A 241 -14.19 -7.21 -25.71
CA GLN A 241 -15.50 -7.65 -26.22
C GLN A 241 -15.44 -8.99 -26.94
N ARG A 242 -14.36 -9.28 -27.68
CA ARG A 242 -14.18 -10.57 -28.36
C ARG A 242 -13.92 -11.71 -27.38
N ARG A 243 -13.18 -11.43 -26.29
CA ARG A 243 -12.91 -12.40 -25.22
C ARG A 243 -14.17 -12.73 -24.41
N LEU A 244 -14.99 -11.73 -24.10
CA LEU A 244 -16.26 -11.92 -23.40
C LEU A 244 -17.28 -12.73 -24.23
N ALA A 245 -17.31 -12.51 -25.55
CA ALA A 245 -18.16 -13.26 -26.46
C ALA A 245 -17.74 -14.74 -26.55
N ALA A 246 -16.43 -15.03 -26.54
CA ALA A 246 -15.91 -16.40 -26.57
C ALA A 246 -16.20 -17.18 -25.27
N LEU A 247 -16.11 -16.52 -24.11
CA LEU A 247 -16.47 -17.10 -22.81
C LEU A 247 -17.96 -17.48 -22.73
N THR A 248 -18.83 -16.60 -23.23
CA THR A 248 -20.29 -16.85 -23.26
C THR A 248 -20.62 -18.05 -24.15
N PHE A 249 -19.97 -18.17 -25.31
CA PHE A 249 -20.20 -19.27 -26.25
C PHE A 249 -19.72 -20.63 -25.70
N ALA A 250 -18.57 -20.66 -25.02
CA ALA A 250 -18.05 -21.88 -24.39
C ALA A 250 -18.96 -22.39 -23.26
N ALA A 251 -19.51 -21.49 -22.44
CA ALA A 251 -20.48 -21.84 -21.40
C ALA A 251 -21.79 -22.41 -21.98
N GLU A 252 -22.25 -21.86 -23.11
CA GLU A 252 -23.48 -22.33 -23.77
C GLU A 252 -23.32 -23.75 -24.36
N LEU A 253 -22.17 -24.05 -24.95
CA LEU A 253 -21.86 -25.40 -25.48
C LEU A 253 -21.77 -26.45 -24.36
N ALA A 254 -21.21 -26.08 -23.20
CA ALA A 254 -21.16 -26.95 -22.03
C ALA A 254 -22.56 -27.20 -21.45
N GLY A 255 -23.42 -26.17 -21.38
CA GLY A 255 -24.82 -26.31 -20.94
C GLY A 255 -25.66 -27.24 -21.82
N LYS A 256 -25.30 -27.38 -23.10
CA LYS A 256 -25.93 -28.32 -24.05
C LYS A 256 -25.35 -29.74 -23.97
N GLY A 257 -24.39 -30.01 -23.07
CA GLY A 257 -23.76 -31.31 -22.87
C GLY A 257 -22.79 -31.73 -23.99
N ILE A 258 -22.46 -30.83 -24.91
CA ILE A 258 -21.64 -31.13 -26.10
C ILE A 258 -20.17 -31.37 -25.73
N LEU A 259 -19.68 -30.71 -24.68
CA LEU A 259 -18.28 -30.75 -24.27
C LEU A 259 -17.97 -31.84 -23.23
N GLY A 260 -18.97 -32.60 -22.76
CA GLY A 260 -18.78 -33.67 -21.76
C GLY A 260 -18.29 -33.19 -20.39
N VAL A 261 -18.28 -31.87 -20.15
CA VAL A 261 -17.88 -31.22 -18.89
C VAL A 261 -18.99 -30.29 -18.42
N THR A 262 -19.02 -29.99 -17.13
CA THR A 262 -19.99 -29.04 -16.58
C THR A 262 -19.69 -27.61 -17.06
N PRO A 263 -20.69 -26.70 -17.11
CA PRO A 263 -20.47 -25.30 -17.48
C PRO A 263 -19.41 -24.60 -16.63
N HIS A 264 -19.31 -24.97 -15.34
CA HIS A 264 -18.32 -24.44 -14.42
C HIS A 264 -16.89 -24.89 -14.79
N GLU A 265 -16.71 -26.15 -15.19
CA GLU A 265 -15.40 -26.69 -15.62
C GLU A 265 -14.96 -26.12 -16.98
N ALA A 266 -15.90 -25.89 -17.89
CA ALA A 266 -15.62 -25.27 -19.19
C ALA A 266 -15.14 -23.81 -19.06
N VAL A 267 -15.76 -23.03 -18.16
CA VAL A 267 -15.37 -21.63 -17.89
C VAL A 267 -13.98 -21.56 -17.27
N LEU A 268 -13.67 -22.46 -16.33
CA LEU A 268 -12.33 -22.54 -15.72
C LEU A 268 -11.25 -22.98 -16.70
N GLY A 269 -11.52 -23.98 -17.54
CA GLY A 269 -10.58 -24.45 -18.57
C GLY A 269 -10.23 -23.35 -19.59
N TYR A 270 -11.22 -22.53 -19.97
CA TYR A 270 -11.00 -21.44 -20.91
C TYR A 270 -10.30 -20.23 -20.28
N ALA A 271 -10.58 -19.90 -19.02
CA ALA A 271 -9.86 -18.88 -18.26
C ALA A 271 -8.36 -19.21 -18.13
N LEU A 272 -8.04 -20.49 -17.89
CA LEU A 272 -6.66 -20.98 -17.83
C LEU A 272 -5.95 -20.96 -19.18
N PHE A 273 -6.66 -21.24 -20.28
CA PHE A 273 -6.11 -21.11 -21.64
C PHE A 273 -5.76 -19.66 -21.99
N LEU A 274 -6.62 -18.69 -21.65
CA LEU A 274 -6.38 -17.26 -21.90
C LEU A 274 -5.21 -16.69 -21.08
N LEU A 275 -4.98 -17.21 -19.87
CA LEU A 275 -3.84 -16.84 -19.04
C LEU A 275 -2.50 -17.35 -19.60
N ASN A 276 -2.52 -18.45 -20.37
CA ASN A 276 -1.33 -19.04 -20.99
C ASN A 276 -0.97 -18.44 -22.35
N GLU A 277 -1.89 -17.74 -23.01
CA GLU A 277 -1.67 -17.09 -24.32
C GLU A 277 -1.26 -15.62 -24.21
N LEU A 278 -1.01 -15.10 -22.99
CA LEU A 278 -0.43 -13.77 -22.83
C LEU A 278 1.03 -13.79 -23.31
N PRO A 279 1.41 -13.02 -24.33
CA PRO A 279 2.81 -12.93 -24.71
C PRO A 279 3.58 -12.36 -23.52
N THR A 280 4.57 -13.10 -23.03
CA THR A 280 5.54 -12.57 -22.07
C THR A 280 6.18 -11.33 -22.69
N ALA A 281 5.79 -10.16 -22.21
CA ALA A 281 6.39 -8.88 -22.58
C ALA A 281 7.80 -8.80 -21.98
N ASN A 282 8.71 -9.60 -22.53
CA ASN A 282 10.16 -9.50 -22.32
C ASN A 282 10.84 -10.12 -23.54
N GLY A 283 11.03 -9.31 -24.57
CA GLY A 283 11.70 -9.70 -25.80
C GLY A 283 12.09 -8.51 -26.67
N ALA A 284 13.32 -8.05 -26.47
CA ALA A 284 14.18 -7.30 -27.40
C ALA A 284 13.88 -5.82 -27.70
N ALA A 285 14.61 -4.94 -27.00
CA ALA A 285 15.36 -3.88 -27.67
C ALA A 285 16.83 -4.30 -27.70
N ALA A 286 17.33 -4.63 -28.89
CA ALA A 286 18.73 -4.70 -29.27
C ALA A 286 18.87 -4.00 -30.62
#